data_AF-A0A957ZA90-F1
#
_entry.id   AF-A0A957ZA90-F1
#
_cell.length_a   1.000
_cell.length_b   1.000
_cell.length_c   1.000
_cell.angle_alpha   90.00
_cell.angle_beta   90.00
_cell.angle_gamma   90.00
#
_symmetry.space_group_name_H-M   'P 1'
#
loop_
_entity.id
_entity.type
_entity.pdbx_description
1 polymer ?
#
loop_
_entity_poly.entity_id
_entity_poly.type
_entity_poly.pdbx_seq_one_letter_code
_entity_poly.pdbx_strand_id
1 'polypeptide(L)' 'MNPQPNITQRIAELEAFAAAERLTLPIPADEIVRLENMGLVIDLHTGQILEDVDIDEPIPFEIGGVNHESTI' A
#
# COMPACT_ATOMS: atom_id res chain seq x y z
N MET A 1 -15.31 7.39 -18.90
CA MET A 1 -14.06 7.66 -18.16
C MET A 1 -14.46 7.98 -16.74
N ASN A 2 -14.22 7.07 -15.79
CA ASN A 2 -14.30 7.44 -14.38
C ASN A 2 -13.17 8.44 -14.13
N PRO A 3 -13.44 9.63 -13.56
CA PRO A 3 -12.37 10.52 -13.16
C PRO A 3 -11.47 9.77 -12.18
N GLN A 4 -10.15 9.80 -12.41
CA GLN A 4 -9.21 9.39 -11.36
C GLN A 4 -9.57 10.20 -10.10
N PRO A 5 -9.76 9.56 -8.94
CA PRO A 5 -10.00 10.30 -7.73
C PRO A 5 -8.84 11.28 -7.56
N ASN A 6 -9.17 12.56 -7.36
CA ASN A 6 -8.16 13.56 -7.04
C ASN A 6 -7.37 13.03 -5.83
N ILE A 7 -6.04 12.91 -5.93
CA ILE A 7 -5.18 12.36 -4.87
C ILE A 7 -5.53 12.98 -3.51
N THR A 8 -5.78 14.29 -3.49
CA THR A 8 -6.19 15.03 -2.30
C THR A 8 -7.54 14.55 -1.73
N GLN A 9 -8.50 14.25 -2.60
CA GLN A 9 -9.81 13.70 -2.18
C GLN A 9 -9.64 12.29 -1.61
N ARG A 10 -8.82 11.45 -2.23
CA ARG A 10 -8.58 10.08 -1.76
C ARG A 10 -7.90 10.04 -0.39
N ILE A 11 -6.92 10.92 -0.16
CA ILE A 11 -6.28 11.09 1.15
C ILE A 11 -7.32 11.48 2.20
N ALA A 12 -8.16 12.48 1.90
CA ALA A 12 -9.21 12.93 2.83
C ALA A 12 -10.23 11.82 3.15
N GLU A 13 -10.58 10.99 2.16
CA GLU A 13 -11.45 9.82 2.37
C GLU A 13 -10.82 8.79 3.32
N LEU A 14 -9.53 8.49 3.15
CA LEU A 14 -8.80 7.55 4.01
C LEU A 14 -8.67 8.06 5.44
N GLU A 15 -8.34 9.34 5.61
CA GLU A 15 -8.26 9.97 6.94
C GLU A 15 -9.64 10.02 7.63
N ALA A 16 -10.69 10.35 6.88
CA ALA A 16 -12.06 10.35 7.41
C ALA A 16 -12.52 8.94 7.80
N PHE A 17 -12.18 7.92 7.00
CA PHE A 17 -12.44 6.52 7.32
C PHE A 17 -11.71 6.09 8.58
N ALA A 18 -10.42 6.39 8.69
CA ALA A 18 -9.61 6.07 9.86
C ALA A 18 -10.17 6.75 11.12
N ALA A 19 -10.56 8.02 11.03
CA ALA A 19 -11.18 8.74 12.13
C ALA A 19 -12.54 8.15 12.53
N ALA A 20 -13.39 7.77 11.57
CA ALA A 20 -14.69 7.17 11.81
C ALA A 20 -14.58 5.81 12.50
N GLU A 21 -13.64 4.97 12.05
CA GLU A 21 -13.37 3.64 12.59
C GLU A 21 -12.50 3.65 13.86
N ARG A 22 -12.02 4.84 14.29
CA ARG A 22 -10.99 5.00 15.33
C ARG A 22 -9.74 4.14 15.05
N LEU A 23 -9.44 3.97 13.77
CA LEU A 23 -8.28 3.27 13.29
C LEU A 23 -7.10 4.25 13.21
N THR A 24 -5.93 3.81 13.66
CA THR A 24 -4.69 4.49 13.31
C THR A 24 -4.15 3.81 12.07
N LEU A 25 -4.04 4.55 10.97
CA LEU A 25 -3.47 3.99 9.75
C LEU A 25 -2.01 3.58 10.02
N PRO A 26 -1.62 2.34 9.66
CA PRO A 26 -0.28 1.80 9.89
C PRO A 26 0.77 2.49 9.00
N ILE A 27 0.33 3.09 7.90
CA ILE A 27 1.13 3.96 7.04
C ILE A 27 0.34 5.24 6.71
N PRO A 28 1.03 6.34 6.37
CA PRO A 28 0.38 7.60 6.01
C PRO A 28 -0.60 7.45 4.82
N ALA A 29 -1.70 8.20 4.84
CA ALA A 29 -2.72 8.15 3.79
C ALA A 29 -2.18 8.55 2.40
N ASP A 30 -1.23 9.47 2.32
CA ASP A 30 -0.57 9.84 1.07
C ASP A 30 0.26 8.68 0.47
N GLU A 31 0.94 7.92 1.32
CA GLU A 31 1.70 6.75 0.90
C GLU A 31 0.77 5.60 0.47
N ILE A 32 -0.37 5.41 1.15
CA ILE A 32 -1.42 4.47 0.72
C ILE A 32 -1.89 4.81 -0.69
N VAL A 33 -2.24 6.07 -0.96
CA VAL A 33 -2.71 6.49 -2.29
C VAL A 33 -1.61 6.33 -3.35
N ARG A 34 -0.34 6.57 -2.99
CA ARG A 34 0.78 6.34 -3.91
C ARG A 34 0.88 4.86 -4.30
N LEU A 35 0.76 3.95 -3.35
CA LEU A 35 0.81 2.51 -3.56
C LEU A 35 -0.43 2.01 -4.33
N GLU A 36 -1.63 2.52 -4.01
CA GLU A 36 -2.87 2.27 -4.78
C GLU A 36 -2.72 2.70 -6.25
N ASN A 37 -2.07 3.84 -6.52
CA ASN A 37 -1.78 4.29 -7.90
C ASN A 37 -0.76 3.39 -8.63
N MET A 38 0.06 2.64 -7.89
CA MET A 38 0.93 1.61 -8.46
C MET A 38 0.19 0.29 -8.72
N GLY A 39 -1.11 0.23 -8.43
CA GLY A 39 -1.94 -0.97 -8.58
C GLY A 39 -1.93 -1.87 -7.35
N LEU A 40 -1.32 -1.45 -6.24
CA LEU A 40 -1.22 -2.26 -5.03
C LEU A 40 -2.47 -2.10 -4.17
N VAL A 41 -2.93 -3.20 -3.57
CA VAL A 41 -3.99 -3.18 -2.56
C VAL A 41 -3.34 -3.23 -1.18
N ILE A 42 -3.80 -2.40 -0.25
CA ILE A 42 -3.23 -2.32 1.10
C ILE A 42 -4.31 -2.59 2.14
N ASP A 43 -4.00 -3.44 3.11
CA ASP A 43 -4.77 -3.57 4.32
C ASP A 43 -4.57 -2.35 5.23
N LEU A 44 -5.61 -1.54 5.38
CA LEU A 44 -5.58 -0.34 6.22
C LEU A 44 -5.43 -0.63 7.72
N HIS A 45 -5.61 -1.88 8.18
CA HIS A 45 -5.44 -2.27 9.58
C HIS A 45 -4.02 -2.72 9.90
N THR A 46 -3.37 -3.40 8.96
CA THR A 46 -2.06 -4.02 9.18
C THR A 46 -0.93 -3.34 8.42
N GLY A 47 -1.25 -2.59 7.36
CA GLY A 47 -0.30 -1.95 6.46
C GLY A 47 0.31 -2.95 5.48
N GLN A 48 -0.18 -4.19 5.48
CA GLN A 48 0.28 -5.22 4.55
C GLN A 48 -0.24 -4.91 3.16
N ILE A 49 0.65 -5.06 2.18
CA ILE A 49 0.26 -5.06 0.78
C ILE A 49 -0.37 -6.42 0.51
N LEU A 50 -1.66 -6.41 0.22
CA LEU A 50 -2.42 -7.56 -0.21
C LEU A 50 -2.19 -7.68 -1.71
N GLU A 51 -1.20 -8.46 -2.12
CA GLU A 51 -0.98 -8.77 -3.55
C GLU A 51 -2.23 -9.50 -4.08
N ASP A 52 -3.10 -8.78 -4.78
CA ASP A 52 -4.10 -9.37 -5.67
C ASP A 52 -4.28 -8.46 -6.88
N VAL A 53 -3.28 -8.50 -7.74
CA VAL A 53 -3.43 -8.16 -9.15
C VAL A 53 -2.68 -9.25 -9.87
N ASP A 54 -3.32 -9.86 -10.87
CA ASP A 54 -2.68 -10.71 -11.87
C ASP A 54 -1.46 -10.01 -12.48
N ILE A 55 -0.31 -10.08 -11.82
CA ILE A 55 0.99 -9.70 -12.37
C ILE A 55 1.60 -10.95 -12.98
N ASP A 56 1.15 -11.27 -14.19
CA ASP A 56 1.87 -12.14 -15.13
C ASP A 56 3.27 -11.55 -15.51
N GLU A 57 3.63 -10.38 -14.99
CA GLU A 57 5.00 -9.85 -15.05
C GLU A 57 5.64 -9.82 -13.66
N PRO A 58 6.71 -10.61 -13.42
CA PRO A 58 7.46 -10.49 -12.18
C PRO A 58 8.08 -9.09 -12.12
N ILE A 59 7.65 -8.28 -11.15
CA ILE A 59 8.34 -7.04 -10.79
C ILE A 59 9.64 -7.45 -10.09
N PRO A 60 10.83 -7.18 -10.67
CA PRO A 60 12.07 -7.46 -9.97
C PRO A 60 12.22 -6.46 -8.83
N PHE A 61 11.92 -6.89 -7.61
CA PHE A 61 12.38 -6.18 -6.42
C PHE A 61 13.77 -6.74 -6.06
N GLU A 62 14.81 -5.90 -6.13
CA GLU A 62 16.09 -6.21 -5.48
C GLU A 62 15.95 -5.90 -3.99
N ILE A 63 15.71 -6.92 -3.15
CA ILE A 63 16.07 -6.79 -1.72
C ILE A 63 17.60 -6.85 -1.66
N GLY A 64 18.24 -5.68 -1.71
CA GLY A 64 19.60 -5.52 -1.24
C GLY A 64 19.61 -5.69 0.28
N GLY A 65 19.82 -6.92 0.78
CA GLY A 65 19.74 -7.18 2.21
C GLY A 65 20.17 -8.58 2.65
N VAL A 66 21.48 -8.82 2.62
CA VAL A 66 22.25 -9.75 3.48
C VAL A 66 21.71 -11.17 3.70
N ASN A 67 22.15 -12.12 2.87
CA ASN A 67 22.14 -13.54 3.25
C ASN A 67 23.29 -13.75 4.26
N HIS A 68 23.00 -13.75 5.56
CA HIS A 68 23.90 -14.35 6.54
C HIS A 68 23.84 -15.86 6.35
N GLU A 69 24.75 -16.41 5.55
CA GLU A 69 25.06 -17.84 5.56
C GLU A 69 25.71 -18.20 6.90
N SER A 70 24.89 -18.43 7.93
CA SER A 70 25.30 -19.24 9.06
C SER A 70 25.08 -20.70 8.69
N THR A 71 26.07 -21.30 8.02
CA THR A 71 26.18 -22.76 7.92
C THR A 71 26.74 -23.28 9.25
N ILE A 72 25.98 -24.17 9.90
CA ILE A 72 26.41 -24.93 11.08
C ILE A 72 27.23 -26.13 10.64
#